data_AF-A0A2M6ZX72-F1
#
_entry.id   AF-A0A2M6ZX72-F1
#
_cell.length_a   1.000
_cell.length_b   1.000
_cell.length_c   1.000
_cell.angle_alpha   90.00
_cell.angle_beta   90.00
_cell.angle_gamma   90.00
#
_symmetry.space_group_name_H-M   'P 1'
#
loop_
_entity.id
_entity.type
_entity.pdbx_description
1 polymer ?
#
loop_
_entity_poly.entity_id
_entity_poly.type
_entity_poly.pdbx_seq_one_letter_code
_entity_poly.pdbx_strand_id
1 'polypeptide(L)'
;MKKVVVIGGGIAGLSLAYSLIKQGFDVTLIEKENRVGGALNTVLKNNKYIIEYGPNTFLSTSDSIANLISDLNLNNQCVTNDKVSKKRYIYKNGKLRLVPKSPSSFISSRLLTTRGKIRALCEPLIRSKTQDT
;
A
#
# COMPACT_ATOMS: atom_id res chain seq x y z
N MET A 1 -36.47 -3.00 3.87
CA MET A 1 -35.04 -3.02 3.51
C MET A 1 -34.76 -1.81 2.62
N LYS A 2 -33.75 -0.99 2.92
CA LYS A 2 -33.40 0.17 2.08
C LYS A 2 -32.50 -0.29 0.92
N LYS A 3 -32.75 0.24 -0.28
CA LYS A 3 -31.97 -0.04 -1.49
C LYS A 3 -30.83 0.96 -1.65
N VAL A 4 -29.64 0.47 -1.98
CA VAL A 4 -28.44 1.29 -2.23
C VAL A 4 -27.79 0.84 -3.54
N VAL A 5 -27.44 1.80 -4.39
CA VAL A 5 -26.66 1.55 -5.59
C VAL A 5 -25.23 2.07 -5.38
N VAL A 6 -24.24 1.21 -5.58
CA VAL A 6 -22.81 1.54 -5.52
C VAL A 6 -22.26 1.55 -6.95
N ILE A 7 -21.66 2.67 -7.35
CA ILE A 7 -21.06 2.83 -8.68
C ILE A 7 -19.54 2.68 -8.55
N GLY A 8 -18.98 1.67 -9.22
CA GLY A 8 -17.57 1.30 -9.22
C GLY A 8 -17.28 0.04 -8.40
N GLY A 9 -16.75 -0.99 -9.05
CA GLY A 9 -16.32 -2.28 -8.50
C GLY A 9 -14.84 -2.35 -8.14
N GLY A 10 -14.20 -1.21 -7.86
CA GLY A 10 -12.87 -1.16 -7.24
C GLY A 10 -12.89 -1.52 -5.74
N ILE A 11 -11.71 -1.61 -5.12
CA ILE A 11 -11.58 -1.96 -3.69
C ILE A 11 -12.45 -1.12 -2.75
N ALA A 12 -12.58 0.19 -3.03
CA ALA A 12 -13.42 1.08 -2.23
C ALA A 12 -14.91 0.72 -2.36
N GLY A 13 -15.42 0.55 -3.58
CA GLY A 13 -16.82 0.21 -3.82
C GLY A 13 -17.18 -1.19 -3.34
N LEU A 14 -16.30 -2.18 -3.54
CA LEU A 14 -16.45 -3.52 -3.00
C LEU A 14 -16.50 -3.52 -1.46
N SER A 15 -15.59 -2.77 -0.81
CA SER A 15 -15.56 -2.68 0.66
C SER A 15 -16.82 -2.00 1.21
N LEU A 16 -17.30 -0.95 0.54
CA LEU A 16 -18.54 -0.26 0.91
C LEU A 16 -19.76 -1.18 0.73
N ALA A 17 -19.89 -1.84 -0.41
CA ALA A 17 -20.98 -2.77 -0.69
C ALA A 17 -21.00 -3.90 0.35
N TYR A 18 -19.85 -4.48 0.66
CA TYR A 18 -19.70 -5.50 1.69
C TYR A 18 -20.19 -5.01 3.07
N SER A 19 -19.75 -3.81 3.49
CA SER A 19 -20.18 -3.23 4.76
C SER A 19 -21.69 -2.97 4.83
N LEU A 20 -22.29 -2.47 3.75
CA LEU A 20 -23.73 -2.22 3.66
C LEU A 20 -24.55 -3.52 3.66
N ILE A 21 -24.09 -4.56 2.97
CA ILE A 21 -24.74 -5.87 3.01
C ILE A 21 -24.78 -6.43 4.44
N LYS A 22 -23.66 -6.34 5.18
CA LYS A 22 -23.62 -6.76 6.60
C LYS A 22 -24.58 -5.97 7.50
N GLN A 23 -24.92 -4.73 7.12
CA GLN A 23 -25.88 -3.88 7.83
C GLN A 23 -27.34 -4.12 7.39
N GLY A 24 -27.61 -5.08 6.50
CA GLY A 24 -28.95 -5.45 6.07
C GLY A 24 -29.54 -4.56 4.98
N PHE A 25 -28.70 -3.87 4.20
CA PHE A 25 -29.14 -3.13 3.01
C PHE A 25 -29.26 -4.04 1.78
N ASP A 26 -30.17 -3.68 0.88
CA ASP A 26 -30.27 -4.27 -0.47
C ASP A 26 -29.32 -3.51 -1.40
N VAL A 27 -28.18 -4.12 -1.76
CA VAL A 27 -27.09 -3.43 -2.47
C VAL A 27 -26.98 -3.92 -3.91
N THR A 28 -27.04 -2.98 -4.85
CA THR A 28 -26.67 -3.20 -6.25
C THR A 28 -25.34 -2.53 -6.54
N LEU A 29 -24.33 -3.28 -6.98
CA LEU A 29 -23.05 -2.74 -7.41
C LEU A 29 -22.96 -2.74 -8.93
N ILE A 30 -22.57 -1.61 -9.52
CA ILE A 30 -22.42 -1.44 -10.96
C ILE A 30 -20.95 -1.13 -11.26
N GLU A 31 -20.33 -1.93 -12.11
CA GLU A 31 -18.96 -1.73 -12.62
C GLU A 31 -19.02 -1.63 -14.15
N LYS A 32 -18.21 -0.75 -14.74
CA LYS A 32 -18.17 -0.54 -16.18
C LYS A 32 -17.36 -1.62 -16.91
N GLU A 33 -16.36 -2.18 -16.25
CA GLU A 33 -15.49 -3.21 -16.80
C GLU A 33 -16.10 -4.61 -16.64
N ASN A 34 -15.64 -5.57 -17.45
CA ASN A 34 -16.07 -6.98 -17.37
C ASN A 34 -15.52 -7.73 -16.14
N ARG A 35 -14.94 -7.03 -15.17
CA ARG A 35 -14.37 -7.59 -13.94
C ARG A 35 -14.42 -6.58 -12.82
N VAL A 36 -14.45 -7.07 -11.59
CA VAL A 36 -14.25 -6.27 -10.39
C VAL A 36 -12.75 -6.17 -10.02
N GLY A 37 -12.44 -5.40 -8.99
CA GLY A 37 -11.10 -5.18 -8.44
C GLY A 37 -10.53 -3.79 -8.76
N GLY A 38 -11.00 -3.15 -9.83
CA GLY A 38 -10.49 -1.85 -10.27
C GLY A 38 -8.98 -1.92 -10.56
N ALA A 39 -8.19 -1.16 -9.80
CA ALA A 39 -6.73 -1.18 -9.91
C ALA A 39 -6.10 -2.50 -9.45
N LEU A 40 -6.78 -3.29 -8.60
CA LEU A 40 -6.31 -4.63 -8.23
C LEU A 40 -6.54 -5.58 -9.42
N ASN A 41 -5.45 -6.15 -9.93
CA ASN A 41 -5.49 -7.01 -11.11
C ASN A 41 -4.27 -7.94 -11.14
N THR A 42 -4.48 -9.16 -10.65
CA THR A 42 -3.52 -10.26 -10.68
C THR A 42 -3.79 -11.15 -11.89
N VAL A 43 -2.77 -11.44 -12.70
CA VAL A 43 -2.89 -12.38 -13.83
C VAL A 43 -1.84 -13.49 -13.75
N LEU A 44 -2.23 -14.70 -14.16
CA LEU A 44 -1.30 -15.80 -14.40
C LEU A 44 -0.88 -15.79 -15.87
N LYS A 45 0.40 -15.53 -16.15
CA LYS A 45 0.97 -15.50 -17.50
C LYS A 45 1.78 -16.76 -17.77
N ASN A 46 1.50 -17.41 -18.90
CA ASN A 46 2.17 -18.62 -19.40
C ASN A 46 2.21 -19.76 -18.36
N ASN A 47 1.21 -19.86 -17.48
CA ASN A 47 1.14 -20.81 -16.35
C ASN A 47 2.39 -20.82 -15.45
N LYS A 48 3.14 -19.71 -15.42
CA LYS A 48 4.44 -19.64 -14.73
C LYS A 48 4.61 -18.38 -13.89
N TYR A 49 4.05 -17.25 -14.33
CA TYR A 49 4.28 -15.97 -13.69
C TYR A 49 2.97 -15.39 -13.18
N ILE A 50 2.91 -15.10 -11.88
CA ILE A 50 1.85 -14.28 -11.31
C ILE A 50 2.32 -12.83 -11.43
N ILE A 51 1.52 -12.00 -12.10
CA ILE A 51 1.84 -10.60 -12.38
C ILE A 51 0.73 -9.71 -11.80
N GLU A 52 1.13 -8.77 -10.96
CA GLU A 52 0.26 -7.70 -10.45
C GLU A 52 0.36 -6.47 -11.34
N TYR A 53 -0.73 -6.06 -11.98
CA TYR A 53 -0.77 -4.84 -12.81
C TYR A 53 -1.05 -3.56 -12.01
N GLY A 54 -1.27 -3.67 -10.71
CA GLY A 54 -1.57 -2.53 -9.85
C GLY A 54 -0.83 -2.62 -8.52
N PRO A 55 -1.54 -2.48 -7.39
CA PRO A 55 -0.94 -2.66 -6.07
C PRO A 55 -0.34 -4.07 -5.92
N ASN A 56 0.92 -4.13 -5.51
CA ASN A 56 1.64 -5.41 -5.33
C ASN A 56 1.61 -5.90 -3.87
N THR A 57 1.58 -4.97 -2.93
CA THR A 57 1.61 -5.27 -1.49
C THR A 57 0.87 -4.18 -0.73
N PHE A 58 0.27 -4.53 0.40
CA PHE A 58 -0.24 -3.56 1.37
C PHE A 58 0.45 -3.75 2.73
N LEU A 59 0.39 -2.71 3.55
CA LEU A 59 0.82 -2.77 4.94
C LEU A 59 -0.43 -2.98 5.80
N SER A 60 -0.45 -4.06 6.58
CA SER A 60 -1.54 -4.30 7.53
C SER A 60 -1.29 -3.47 8.79
N THR A 61 -1.60 -2.18 8.73
CA THR A 61 -1.39 -1.23 9.83
C THR A 61 -2.67 -0.84 10.56
N SER A 62 -3.84 -1.28 10.10
CA SER A 62 -5.12 -0.97 10.72
C SER A 62 -5.92 -2.23 11.04
N ASP A 63 -6.65 -2.17 12.16
CA ASP A 63 -7.54 -3.24 12.59
C ASP A 63 -8.66 -3.49 11.57
N SER A 64 -9.08 -2.45 10.83
CA SER A 64 -10.11 -2.59 9.79
C SER A 64 -9.71 -3.57 8.69
N ILE A 65 -8.44 -3.58 8.28
CA ILE A 65 -7.95 -4.53 7.27
C ILE A 65 -7.86 -5.93 7.86
N ALA A 66 -7.35 -6.07 9.09
CA ALA A 66 -7.26 -7.36 9.77
C ALA A 66 -8.65 -8.00 9.97
N ASN A 67 -9.63 -7.20 10.40
CA ASN A 67 -11.00 -7.64 10.57
C ASN A 67 -11.63 -8.05 9.23
N LEU A 68 -11.39 -7.28 8.16
CA LEU A 68 -11.88 -7.64 6.82
C LEU A 68 -11.29 -8.96 6.33
N ILE A 69 -9.98 -9.18 6.51
CA ILE A 69 -9.31 -10.44 6.15
C ILE A 69 -9.91 -11.60 6.95
N SER A 70 -10.16 -11.41 8.24
CA SER A 70 -10.74 -12.44 9.10
C SER A 70 -12.19 -12.74 8.72
N ASP A 71 -13.01 -11.72 8.52
CA ASP A 71 -14.40 -11.86 8.12
C ASP A 71 -14.55 -12.61 6.79
N LEU A 72 -13.63 -12.38 5.84
CA LEU A 72 -13.61 -13.06 4.54
C LEU A 72 -12.89 -14.42 4.59
N ASN A 73 -12.43 -14.87 5.76
CA ASN A 73 -11.67 -16.11 5.96
C ASN A 73 -10.39 -16.21 5.10
N LEU A 74 -9.70 -15.07 4.90
CA LEU A 74 -8.51 -14.96 4.05
C LEU A 74 -7.19 -15.01 4.82
N ASN A 75 -7.21 -15.25 6.13
CA ASN A 75 -6.01 -15.28 6.98
C ASN A 75 -4.92 -16.22 6.42
N ASN A 76 -5.32 -17.41 5.96
CA ASN A 76 -4.40 -18.42 5.45
C ASN A 76 -3.90 -18.15 4.02
N GLN A 77 -4.41 -17.12 3.35
CA GLN A 77 -4.00 -16.71 2.00
C GLN A 77 -3.05 -15.51 2.02
N CYS A 78 -2.85 -14.90 3.19
CA CYS A 78 -1.95 -13.75 3.34
C CYS A 78 -0.49 -14.21 3.31
N VAL A 79 0.24 -13.82 2.27
CA VAL A 79 1.68 -14.11 2.13
C VAL A 79 2.49 -12.95 2.70
N THR A 80 3.45 -13.25 3.57
CA THR A 80 4.36 -12.24 4.12
C THR A 80 5.61 -12.12 3.26
N ASN A 81 6.13 -10.90 3.16
CA ASN A 81 7.34 -10.62 2.38
C ASN A 81 8.57 -11.32 2.95
N ASP A 82 9.38 -11.89 2.06
CA ASP A 82 10.66 -12.52 2.40
C ASP A 82 11.64 -11.55 3.07
N LYS A 83 12.63 -12.11 3.77
CA LYS A 83 13.71 -11.31 4.40
C LYS A 83 14.51 -10.49 3.38
N VAL A 84 14.58 -10.93 2.12
CA VAL A 84 15.29 -10.25 1.02
C VAL A 84 14.64 -8.89 0.69
N SER A 85 13.31 -8.81 0.72
CA SER A 85 12.52 -7.59 0.49
C SER A 85 12.81 -6.46 1.49
N LYS A 86 13.50 -6.75 2.59
CA LYS A 86 13.82 -5.74 3.60
C LYS A 86 14.90 -4.76 3.13
N LYS A 87 15.63 -5.00 2.04
CA LYS A 87 16.63 -4.06 1.50
C LYS A 87 15.96 -3.10 0.50
N ARG A 88 15.94 -1.81 0.84
CA ARG A 88 15.48 -0.75 -0.07
C ARG A 88 16.68 -0.02 -0.64
N TYR A 89 16.60 0.39 -1.90
CA TYR A 89 17.68 1.09 -2.59
C TYR A 89 17.18 2.43 -3.15
N ILE A 90 18.06 3.42 -3.20
CA ILE A 90 17.86 4.68 -3.90
C ILE A 90 18.94 4.78 -4.98
N TYR A 91 18.55 5.06 -6.22
CA TYR A 91 19.49 5.32 -7.30
C TYR A 91 20.00 6.76 -7.21
N LYS A 92 21.32 6.94 -7.08
CA LYS A 92 21.93 8.27 -6.98
C LYS A 92 23.36 8.27 -7.49
N ASN A 93 23.66 9.22 -8.38
CA ASN A 93 24.97 9.44 -8.98
C ASN A 93 25.52 8.16 -9.63
N GLY A 94 24.72 7.53 -10.50
CA GLY A 94 25.14 6.34 -11.25
C GLY A 94 25.18 5.03 -10.45
N LYS A 95 24.79 5.03 -9.17
CA LYS A 95 24.89 3.85 -8.30
C LYS A 95 23.62 3.64 -7.47
N LEU A 96 23.24 2.38 -7.29
CA LEU A 96 22.25 1.97 -6.28
C LEU A 96 22.87 2.05 -4.89
N ARG A 97 22.21 2.75 -3.98
CA ARG A 97 22.65 2.91 -2.58
C ARG A 97 21.61 2.34 -1.65
N LEU A 98 22.03 1.51 -0.70
CA LEU A 98 21.15 0.93 0.31
C LEU A 98 20.58 2.05 1.19
N VAL A 99 19.27 2.00 1.44
CA VAL A 99 18.59 2.90 2.37
C VAL A 99 18.95 2.48 3.81
N PRO A 100 19.55 3.38 4.61
CA PRO A 100 19.87 3.10 6.00
C PRO A 100 18.58 2.91 6.81
N LYS A 101 18.61 1.99 7.78
CA LYS A 101 17.44 1.60 8.58
C LYS A 101 17.45 2.15 10.00
N SER A 102 18.51 2.85 10.37
CA SER A 102 18.71 3.41 11.70
C SER A 102 19.48 4.72 11.61
N PRO A 103 19.37 5.61 12.61
CA PRO A 103 20.16 6.85 12.65
C PRO A 103 21.68 6.60 12.56
N SER A 104 22.19 5.57 13.24
CA SER A 104 23.62 5.21 13.20
C SER A 104 24.08 4.78 11.79
N SER A 105 23.31 3.92 11.12
CA SER A 105 23.59 3.53 9.74
C SER A 105 23.40 4.68 8.75
N PHE A 106 22.53 5.65 9.07
CA PHE A 106 22.33 6.84 8.25
C PHE A 106 23.54 7.78 8.28
N ILE A 107 24.10 8.02 9.47
CA ILE A 107 25.30 8.86 9.64
C ILE A 107 26.50 8.26 8.90
N SER A 108 26.69 6.94 8.93
CA SER A 108 27.77 6.28 8.18
C SER A 108 27.44 6.06 6.69
N SER A 109 26.17 6.17 6.28
CA SER A 109 25.77 5.98 4.89
C SER A 109 26.34 7.05 3.96
N ARG A 110 26.49 6.70 2.68
CA ARG A 110 26.82 7.67 1.63
C ARG A 110 25.57 8.23 0.93
N LEU A 111 24.39 8.16 1.54
CA LEU A 111 23.15 8.58 0.87
C LEU A 111 23.08 10.11 0.69
N LEU A 112 23.48 10.86 1.72
CA LEU A 112 23.58 12.32 1.71
C LEU A 112 25.04 12.78 1.80
N THR A 113 25.31 14.00 1.31
CA THR A 113 26.57 14.71 1.57
C THR A 113 26.67 15.06 3.05
N THR A 114 27.87 15.38 3.53
CA THR A 114 28.07 15.82 4.93
C THR A 114 27.20 17.03 5.27
N ARG A 115 27.11 18.01 4.37
CA ARG A 115 26.19 19.17 4.49
C ARG A 115 24.72 18.72 4.57
N GLY A 116 24.32 17.76 3.74
CA GLY A 116 22.96 17.19 3.77
C GLY A 116 22.64 16.46 5.07
N LYS A 117 23.61 15.76 5.67
CA LYS A 117 23.44 15.12 6.98
C LYS A 117 23.26 16.14 8.10
N ILE A 118 24.10 17.17 8.14
CA ILE A 118 23.97 18.26 9.11
C ILE A 118 22.61 18.94 8.96
N ARG A 119 22.20 19.25 7.73
CA ARG A 119 20.90 19.85 7.42
C ARG A 119 19.71 18.96 7.86
N ALA A 120 19.83 17.65 7.76
CA ALA A 120 18.84 16.70 8.23
C ALA A 120 18.81 16.60 9.77
N LEU A 121 19.97 16.66 10.42
CA LEU A 121 20.05 16.69 11.89
C LEU A 121 19.47 17.99 12.47
N CYS A 122 19.61 19.10 11.76
CA CYS A 122 19.01 20.38 12.14
C CYS A 122 17.51 20.48 11.83
N GLU A 123 16.85 19.42 11.32
CA GLU A 123 15.43 19.46 10.97
C GLU A 123 14.52 20.00 12.08
N PRO A 124 14.68 19.65 13.37
CA PRO A 124 13.84 20.19 14.45
C PRO A 124 13.98 21.71 14.66
N LEU A 125 15.11 22.29 14.24
CA LEU A 125 15.39 23.72 14.35
C LEU A 125 14.91 24.51 13.13
N ILE A 126 14.50 23.81 12.09
CA ILE A 126 14.18 24.41 10.81
C ILE A 126 12.68 24.54 10.73
N ARG A 127 12.23 25.79 10.67
CA ARG A 127 10.82 26.14 10.60
C ARG A 127 10.15 25.34 9.48
N SER A 128 9.12 24.57 9.84
CA SER A 128 8.28 23.89 8.86
C SER A 128 7.71 24.93 7.91
N LYS A 129 7.74 24.62 6.61
CA LYS A 129 7.00 25.42 5.63
C LYS A 129 5.53 25.11 5.91
N THR A 130 4.79 26.09 6.41
CA THR A 130 3.33 25.98 6.54
C THR A 130 2.79 25.52 5.19
N GLN A 131 2.09 24.38 5.18
CA GLN A 131 1.35 23.94 4.00
C GLN A 131 0.21 24.94 3.83
N ASP A 132 0.29 25.81 2.83
CA ASP A 132 -0.92 26.38 2.26
C ASP A 132 -1.68 25.21 1.63
N THR A 133 -2.94 25.08 2.04
CA THR A 133 -3.90 23.98 1.83
C THR A 133 -3.90 23.34 0.45
#